data_AF-A0A3N4LEK2-F1
#
_entry.id   AF-A0A3N4LEK2-F1
#
_cell.length_a   1.000
_cell.length_b   1.000
_cell.length_c   1.000
_cell.angle_alpha   90.00
_cell.angle_beta   90.00
_cell.angle_gamma   90.00
#
_symmetry.space_group_name_H-M   'P 1'
#
loop_
_entity.id
_entity.type
_entity.pdbx_description
1 polymer ?
#
loop_
_entity_poly.entity_id
_entity_poly.type
_entity_poly.pdbx_seq_one_letter_code
_entity_poly.pdbx_strand_id
1 'polypeptide(L)' 'VYSEIHTAKWWEETQALLPEDGTLVSILLVSDETHLTNFSGDKKLWPVYMSIGNIGSSI' A
#
# COMPACT_ATOMS: atom_id res chain seq x y z
N VAL A 1 -5.54 -6.94 -19.53
CA VAL A 1 -4.71 -7.61 -18.49
C VAL A 1 -4.00 -6.50 -17.75
N TYR A 2 -4.33 -6.26 -16.48
CA TYR A 2 -3.62 -5.29 -15.63
C TYR A 2 -2.61 -6.09 -14.82
N SER A 3 -1.31 -5.89 -15.08
CA SER A 3 -0.23 -6.71 -14.50
C SER A 3 0.31 -6.12 -13.21
N GLU A 4 0.28 -4.80 -13.02
CA GLU A 4 0.93 -4.14 -11.89
C GLU A 4 0.10 -2.97 -11.37
N ILE A 5 0.16 -2.73 -10.05
CA ILE A 5 -0.63 -1.69 -9.37
C ILE A 5 -0.42 -0.33 -10.04
N HIS A 6 0.81 0.00 -10.44
CA HIS A 6 1.20 1.30 -11.02
C HIS A 6 1.07 1.39 -12.56
N THR A 7 0.57 0.35 -13.25
CA THR A 7 0.49 0.31 -14.73
C THR A 7 -0.91 0.56 -15.30
N ALA A 8 -1.91 0.78 -14.44
CA ALA A 8 -3.26 1.06 -14.91
C ALA A 8 -3.37 2.47 -15.52
N LYS A 9 -4.15 2.61 -16.60
CA LYS A 9 -4.44 3.89 -17.28
C LYS A 9 -4.88 5.00 -16.32
N TRP A 10 -5.58 4.62 -15.26
CA TRP A 10 -6.01 5.51 -14.20
C TRP A 10 -4.86 6.28 -13.51
N TRP A 11 -3.66 5.69 -13.37
CA TRP A 11 -2.51 6.36 -12.75
C TRP A 11 -2.03 7.52 -13.60
N GLU A 12 -1.95 7.32 -14.91
CA GLU A 12 -1.56 8.36 -15.87
C GLU A 12 -2.60 9.49 -15.89
N GLU A 13 -3.89 9.14 -15.96
CA GLU A 13 -4.99 10.11 -15.92
C GLU A 13 -4.99 10.93 -14.63
N THR A 14 -4.72 10.29 -13.48
CA THR A 14 -4.71 10.96 -12.18
C THR A 14 -3.46 11.82 -11.98
N GLN A 15 -2.29 11.36 -12.44
CA GLN A 15 -1.04 12.13 -12.41
C GLN A 15 -1.16 13.41 -13.27
N ALA A 16 -1.89 13.36 -14.38
CA ALA A 16 -2.14 14.53 -15.24
C ALA A 16 -3.06 15.59 -14.59
N LEU A 17 -3.79 15.25 -13.53
CA LEU A 17 -4.62 16.19 -12.76
C LEU A 17 -3.83 16.91 -11.65
N LEU A 18 -2.63 16.44 -11.34
CA LEU A 18 -1.78 17.05 -10.31
C LEU A 18 -1.07 18.30 -10.87
N PRO A 19 -0.69 19.25 -10.01
CA PRO A 19 0.20 20.35 -10.37
C PRO A 19 1.53 19.83 -10.94
N GLU A 20 2.28 20.68 -11.63
CA GLU A 20 3.56 20.32 -12.29
C GLU A 20 4.56 19.66 -11.33
N ASP A 21 4.55 20.03 -10.05
CA ASP A 21 5.42 19.48 -9.00
C ASP A 21 4.77 18.35 -8.17
N GLY A 22 3.57 17.90 -8.53
CA GLY A 22 2.85 16.85 -7.82
C GLY A 22 3.29 15.46 -8.28
N THR A 23 3.54 14.54 -7.35
CA THR A 23 3.82 13.13 -7.66
C THR A 23 2.75 12.23 -7.05
N LEU A 24 2.14 11.39 -7.89
CA LEU A 24 1.20 10.37 -7.47
C LEU A 24 1.96 9.16 -6.92
N VAL A 25 1.64 8.74 -5.70
CA VAL A 25 2.27 7.59 -5.02
C VAL A 25 1.19 6.58 -4.65
N SER A 26 1.39 5.32 -5.02
CA SER A 26 0.52 4.22 -4.63
C SER A 26 0.86 3.73 -3.22
N ILE A 27 -0.14 3.63 -2.34
CA ILE A 27 0.01 3.09 -0.99
C ILE A 27 -0.99 1.96 -0.82
N LEU A 28 -0.48 0.77 -0.49
CA LEU A 28 -1.29 -0.37 -0.08
C LEU A 28 -1.33 -0.42 1.45
N LEU A 29 -2.54 -0.36 2.00
CA LEU A 29 -2.79 -0.46 3.43
C LEU A 29 -3.47 -1.79 3.73
N VAL A 30 -2.91 -2.54 4.69
CA VAL A 30 -3.46 -3.82 5.14
C VAL A 30 -3.50 -3.79 6.66
N SER A 31 -4.62 -4.19 7.25
CA SER A 31 -4.70 -4.46 8.68
C SER A 31 -5.19 -5.88 8.87
N ASP A 32 -4.52 -6.62 9.73
CA ASP A 32 -4.91 -7.98 10.10
C ASP A 32 -4.90 -8.10 11.62
N GLU A 33 -5.89 -8.78 12.19
CA GLU A 33 -5.99 -8.97 13.63
C GLU A 33 -4.96 -10.02 14.06
N THR A 34 -3.96 -9.60 14.83
CA THR A 34 -2.97 -10.52 15.39
C THR A 34 -3.31 -10.82 16.85
N HIS A 35 -3.42 -12.10 17.18
CA HIS A 35 -3.53 -12.56 18.57
C HIS A 35 -2.13 -12.75 19.14
N LEU A 36 -1.77 -11.96 20.16
CA LEU A 36 -0.56 -12.20 20.94
C LEU A 36 -0.80 -13.38 21.88
N THR A 37 -0.53 -14.60 21.44
CA THR A 37 -0.45 -15.75 22.33
C THR A 37 1.03 -16.06 22.61
N ASN A 38 1.47 -15.84 23.86
CA ASN A 38 2.21 -16.89 24.57
C ASN A 38 2.53 -16.61 26.04
N PHE A 39 2.57 -15.39 26.58
CA PHE A 39 2.74 -15.22 28.03
C PHE A 39 2.09 -13.91 28.52
N SER A 40 1.10 -14.06 29.39
CA SER A 40 0.48 -13.02 30.23
C SER A 40 -0.26 -11.87 29.52
N GLY A 41 -1.45 -12.17 29.00
CA GLY A 41 -2.50 -11.17 28.74
C GLY A 41 -3.02 -11.21 27.31
N ASP A 42 -4.26 -11.70 27.14
CA ASP A 42 -5.00 -11.74 25.88
C ASP A 42 -5.17 -10.33 25.29
N LYS A 43 -4.14 -9.84 24.58
CA LYS A 43 -4.15 -8.56 23.90
C LYS A 43 -4.26 -8.80 22.41
N LYS A 44 -5.38 -8.37 21.83
CA LYS A 44 -5.57 -8.28 20.39
C LYS A 44 -4.91 -6.99 19.92
N LEU A 45 -4.03 -7.10 18.92
CA LEU A 45 -3.46 -5.95 18.24
C LEU A 45 -3.91 -5.98 16.77
N TRP A 46 -4.28 -4.82 16.25
CA TRP A 46 -4.54 -4.59 14.83
C TRP A 46 -3.37 -3.81 14.24
N PRO A 47 -2.26 -4.47 13.87
CA PRO A 47 -1.22 -3.82 13.10
C PRO A 47 -1.79 -3.23 11.81
N VAL A 48 -1.24 -2.10 11.40
CA VAL A 48 -1.44 -1.52 10.07
C VAL A 48 -0.12 -1.67 9.33
N TYR A 49 -0.14 -2.46 8.26
CA TYR A 49 0.94 -2.60 7.31
C TYR A 49 0.74 -1.61 6.16
N MET A 50 1.81 -0.93 5.78
CA MET A 50 1.83 0.04 4.69
C MET A 50 2.96 -0.32 3.73
N SER A 51 2.65 -0.44 2.44
CA SER A 51 3.66 -0.57 1.39
C SER A 51 3.44 0.43 0.26
N ILE A 52 4.53 0.87 -0.36
CA ILE A 52 4.50 1.75 -1.53
C ILE A 52 4.49 0.87 -2.77
N GLY A 53 3.40 0.92 -3.55
CA GLY A 53 3.20 0.07 -4.73
C GLY A 53 3.93 0.53 -6.00
N ASN A 54 4.83 1.51 -5.86
CA ASN A 54 5.65 2.08 -6.94
C ASN A 54 7.09 1.50 -6.97
N ILE A 55 7.38 0.51 -6.15
CA ILE A 55 8.67 -0.18 -6.15
C ILE A 55 8.50 -1.46 -6.97
N GLY A 56 9.03 -1.46 -8.20
CA GLY A 56 9.06 -2.68 -9.02
C GLY A 56 9.89 -3.76 -8.34
N SER A 57 9.47 -5.02 -8.44
CA SER A 57 10.17 -6.18 -7.88
C SER A 57 11.50 -6.50 -8.59
N SER A 58 11.92 -5.70 -9.57
CA SER A 58 13.10 -5.92 -10.42
C SER A 58 14.40 -5.34 -9.85
N ILE A 59 14.74 -5.70 -8.60
CA ILE A 59 16.14 -5.69 -8.12
C ILE A 59 16.64 -7.13 -8.03
#